data_AF-A0A6H0JN87-F1
#
_entry.id   AF-A0A6H0JN87-F1
#
_cell.length_a   1.000
_cell.length_b   1.000
_cell.length_c   1.000
_cell.angle_alpha   90.00
_cell.angle_beta   90.00
_cell.angle_gamma   90.00
#
_symmetry.space_group_name_H-M   'P 1'
#
loop_
_entity.id
_entity.type
_entity.pdbx_description
1 polymer ?
#
loop_
_entity_poly.entity_id
_entity_poly.type
_entity_poly.pdbx_seq_one_letter_code
_entity_poly.pdbx_strand_id
1 'polypeptide(L)'
;MTQLNPFIRGYESFRIERNLQITDEGNNLPCYRALHETQQHLPDEYFQCELCYFNGDFAVVVQDLDDERVEKCPHQGIVRNVLYSIYGEQDGRKKLIGDQYSLTEAESVVRYLSFGGGYNRCWEIRNVVVNPSLIQL
;
A
#
# COMPACT_ATOMS: atom_id res chain seq x y z
N MET A 1 15.58 -11.64 21.88
CA MET A 1 15.51 -12.20 20.53
C MET A 1 14.08 -12.65 20.29
N THR A 2 13.32 -11.93 19.48
CA THR A 2 11.96 -12.34 19.10
C THR A 2 12.06 -13.51 18.11
N GLN A 3 11.64 -14.69 18.56
CA GLN A 3 11.56 -15.87 17.71
C GLN A 3 10.53 -15.60 16.62
N LEU A 4 10.99 -15.46 15.36
CA LEU A 4 10.12 -15.29 14.20
C LEU A 4 9.44 -16.64 13.91
N ASN A 5 8.11 -16.65 13.96
CA ASN A 5 7.33 -17.84 13.64
C ASN A 5 7.44 -18.11 12.13
N PRO A 6 8.04 -19.24 11.70
CA PRO A 6 8.26 -19.55 10.29
C PRO A 6 6.96 -19.87 9.53
N PHE A 7 5.84 -20.05 10.24
CA PHE A 7 4.51 -20.32 9.68
C PHE A 7 3.63 -19.08 9.53
N ILE A 8 4.12 -17.88 9.88
CA ILE A 8 3.37 -16.65 9.59
C ILE A 8 3.17 -16.60 8.07
N ARG A 9 1.91 -16.58 7.64
CA ARG A 9 1.56 -16.42 6.23
C ARG A 9 1.99 -15.04 5.77
N GLY A 10 2.43 -14.95 4.52
CA GLY A 10 2.71 -13.66 3.89
C GLY A 10 1.43 -12.84 3.73
N TYR A 11 1.57 -11.65 3.16
CA TYR A 11 0.42 -10.82 2.81
C TYR A 11 -0.50 -11.51 1.80
N GLU A 12 -1.80 -11.37 2.00
CA GLU A 12 -2.83 -11.81 1.07
C GLU A 12 -3.80 -10.65 0.74
N SER A 13 -4.80 -10.90 -0.11
CA SER A 13 -5.88 -9.92 -0.39
C SER A 13 -5.38 -8.51 -0.77
N PHE A 14 -4.43 -8.44 -1.71
CA PHE A 14 -3.84 -7.16 -2.12
C PHE A 14 -4.88 -6.19 -2.69
N ARG A 15 -4.78 -4.90 -2.34
CA ARG A 15 -5.61 -3.81 -2.84
C ARG A 15 -4.75 -2.61 -3.19
N ILE A 16 -5.11 -1.91 -4.24
CA ILE A 16 -4.48 -0.65 -4.64
C ILE A 16 -5.46 0.47 -4.32
N GLU A 17 -4.99 1.48 -3.62
CA GLU A 17 -5.77 2.69 -3.33
C GLU A 17 -5.03 3.91 -3.88
N ARG A 18 -5.78 4.81 -4.51
CA ARG A 18 -5.25 6.06 -5.05
C ARG A 18 -5.26 7.11 -3.95
N ASN A 19 -4.08 7.55 -3.54
CA ASN A 19 -3.87 8.44 -2.41
C ASN A 19 -3.23 9.75 -2.88
N LEU A 20 -3.61 10.86 -2.27
CA LEU A 20 -2.99 12.16 -2.44
C LEU A 20 -1.93 12.35 -1.34
N GLN A 21 -0.72 12.70 -1.75
CA GLN A 21 0.30 13.22 -0.85
C GLN A 21 0.10 14.73 -0.72
N ILE A 22 -0.15 15.22 0.48
CA ILE A 22 -0.59 16.59 0.75
C ILE A 22 0.38 17.25 1.74
N THR A 23 0.76 18.49 1.46
CA THR A 23 1.41 19.36 2.46
C THR A 23 0.40 20.37 2.99
N ASP A 24 0.15 20.33 4.29
CA ASP A 24 -0.68 21.27 5.03
C ASP A 24 0.11 22.57 5.29
N GLU A 25 -0.57 23.71 5.36
CA GLU A 25 0.01 25.02 5.67
C GLU A 25 0.62 25.08 7.07
N GLY A 26 0.15 24.24 8.00
CA GLY A 26 0.62 24.23 9.39
C GLY A 26 1.79 23.29 9.70
N ASN A 27 2.15 22.37 8.81
CA ASN A 27 3.07 21.28 9.14
C ASN A 27 4.02 20.93 7.99
N ASN A 28 5.33 20.81 8.29
CA ASN A 28 6.34 20.50 7.27
C ASN A 28 6.31 19.04 6.78
N LEU A 29 5.57 18.16 7.46
CA LEU A 29 5.49 16.74 7.09
C LEU A 29 4.29 16.49 6.18
N PRO A 30 4.50 15.78 5.05
CA PRO A 30 3.40 15.41 4.18
C PRO A 30 2.46 14.43 4.89
N CYS A 31 1.17 14.58 4.63
CA CYS A 31 0.15 13.60 4.99
C CYS A 31 -0.39 12.91 3.74
N TYR A 32 -1.01 11.75 3.92
CA TYR A 32 -1.50 10.90 2.84
C TYR A 32 -2.98 10.63 3.07
N ARG A 33 -3.82 10.88 2.07
CA ARG A 33 -5.27 10.71 2.17
C ARG A 33 -5.83 10.05 0.92
N ALA A 34 -6.83 9.20 1.10
CA ALA A 34 -7.49 8.56 -0.03
C ALA A 34 -8.17 9.61 -0.91
N LEU A 35 -8.05 9.45 -2.23
CA LEU A 35 -8.80 10.25 -3.18
C LEU A 35 -10.29 9.92 -3.04
N HIS A 36 -11.11 10.94 -2.85
CA HIS A 36 -12.56 10.77 -2.76
C HIS A 36 -13.13 10.04 -3.99
N GLU A 37 -14.07 9.11 -3.78
CA GLU A 37 -14.57 8.17 -4.80
C GLU A 37 -15.13 8.88 -6.05
N THR A 38 -15.78 10.03 -5.87
CA THR A 38 -16.33 10.82 -6.99
C THR A 38 -15.27 11.34 -7.96
N GLN A 39 -14.00 11.36 -7.56
CA GLN A 39 -12.89 11.90 -8.34
C GLN A 39 -11.95 10.82 -8.89
N GLN A 40 -12.18 9.54 -8.62
CA GLN A 40 -11.29 8.46 -9.05
C GLN A 40 -11.12 8.36 -10.58
N HIS A 41 -12.12 8.83 -11.34
CA HIS A 41 -12.10 8.83 -12.80
C HIS A 41 -11.24 9.95 -13.41
N LEU A 42 -10.84 10.95 -12.62
CA LEU A 42 -10.05 12.08 -13.09
C LEU A 42 -8.57 11.68 -13.26
N PRO A 43 -7.85 12.24 -14.23
CA PRO A 43 -6.44 11.92 -14.48
C PRO A 43 -5.52 12.45 -13.36
N ASP A 44 -4.31 11.89 -13.20
CA ASP A 44 -3.38 12.25 -12.10
C ASP A 44 -2.97 13.73 -12.17
N GLU A 45 -2.84 14.27 -13.38
CA GLU A 45 -2.46 15.66 -13.64
C GLU A 45 -3.50 16.65 -13.13
N TYR A 46 -4.77 16.24 -13.00
CA TYR A 46 -5.83 17.09 -12.45
C TYR A 46 -5.58 17.48 -10.99
N PHE A 47 -4.81 16.68 -10.25
CA PHE A 47 -4.61 16.88 -8.82
C PHE A 47 -3.29 17.56 -8.50
N GLN A 48 -2.32 17.58 -9.42
CA GLN A 48 -0.97 18.05 -9.11
C GLN A 48 -0.95 19.55 -8.81
N CYS A 49 -0.37 19.94 -7.67
CA CYS A 49 -0.25 21.32 -7.22
C CYS A 49 -1.59 22.04 -6.97
N GLU A 50 -2.69 21.30 -6.88
CA GLU A 50 -4.00 21.87 -6.61
C GLU A 50 -4.28 22.00 -5.11
N LEU A 51 -5.13 22.99 -4.78
CA LEU A 51 -5.69 23.14 -3.45
C LEU A 51 -6.64 21.97 -3.17
N CYS A 52 -6.51 21.36 -2.00
CA CYS A 52 -7.38 20.29 -1.56
C CYS A 52 -7.89 20.53 -0.15
N TYR A 53 -9.05 19.93 0.13
CA TYR A 53 -9.65 19.85 1.45
C TYR A 53 -9.67 18.40 1.89
N PHE A 54 -9.32 18.14 3.13
CA PHE A 54 -9.21 16.77 3.63
C PHE A 54 -9.61 16.62 5.10
N ASN A 55 -9.91 15.38 5.50
CA ASN A 55 -10.15 14.97 6.89
C ASN A 55 -9.29 13.74 7.22
N GLY A 56 -9.69 12.93 8.21
CA GLY A 56 -8.96 11.72 8.58
C GLY A 56 -9.01 10.60 7.52
N ASP A 57 -10.01 10.63 6.64
CA ASP A 57 -10.37 9.50 5.79
C ASP A 57 -10.07 9.75 4.31
N PHE A 58 -10.42 10.93 3.80
CA PHE A 58 -10.28 11.26 2.38
C PHE A 58 -9.83 12.70 2.15
N ALA A 59 -9.45 12.96 0.89
CA ALA A 59 -9.18 14.29 0.35
C ALA A 59 -9.97 14.53 -0.93
N VAL A 60 -10.32 15.79 -1.15
CA VAL A 60 -11.03 16.30 -2.31
C VAL A 60 -10.30 17.50 -2.88
N VAL A 61 -10.19 17.57 -4.20
CA VAL A 61 -9.85 18.80 -4.92
C VAL A 61 -11.15 19.39 -5.46
N VAL A 62 -11.45 20.65 -5.15
CA VAL A 62 -12.60 21.35 -5.72
C VAL A 62 -12.16 22.65 -6.37
N GLN A 63 -12.88 23.03 -7.43
CA GLN A 63 -12.74 24.36 -8.05
C GLN A 63 -13.75 25.36 -7.47
N ASP A 64 -14.82 24.88 -6.83
CA ASP A 64 -15.88 25.69 -6.23
C ASP A 64 -16.01 25.38 -4.73
N LEU A 65 -16.18 26.42 -3.92
CA LEU A 65 -16.20 26.33 -2.46
C LEU A 65 -17.55 25.87 -1.90
N ASP A 66 -18.62 25.94 -2.70
CA ASP A 66 -19.98 25.51 -2.31
C ASP A 66 -20.20 23.98 -2.45
N ASP A 67 -19.13 23.18 -2.56
CA ASP A 67 -19.23 21.72 -2.59
C ASP A 67 -19.42 21.16 -1.17
N GLU A 68 -20.55 20.48 -0.91
CA GLU A 68 -20.89 19.83 0.37
C GLU A 68 -19.78 18.88 0.90
N ARG A 69 -18.89 18.40 0.02
CA ARG A 69 -17.75 17.56 0.41
C ARG A 69 -16.68 18.35 1.17
N VAL A 70 -16.53 19.64 0.87
CA VAL A 70 -15.61 20.57 1.56
C VAL A 70 -16.06 20.79 2.99
N GLU A 71 -17.37 20.88 3.24
CA GLU A 71 -17.92 21.07 4.60
C GLU A 71 -17.51 19.95 5.58
N LYS A 72 -17.21 18.75 5.06
CA LYS A 72 -16.77 17.58 5.84
C LYS A 72 -15.25 17.54 6.06
N CYS A 73 -14.52 18.52 5.55
CA CYS A 73 -13.06 18.56 5.57
C CYS A 73 -12.57 19.76 6.38
N PRO A 74 -12.09 19.56 7.61
CA PRO A 74 -11.64 20.65 8.47
C PRO A 74 -10.25 21.19 8.10
N HIS A 75 -9.53 20.51 7.20
CA HIS A 75 -8.16 20.85 6.83
C HIS A 75 -8.04 21.18 5.35
N GLN A 76 -7.07 22.05 5.04
CA GLN A 76 -6.71 22.49 3.70
C GLN A 76 -5.22 22.17 3.47
N GLY A 77 -4.86 21.89 2.22
CA GLY A 77 -3.46 21.75 1.85
C GLY A 77 -3.25 21.74 0.34
N ILE A 78 -1.99 21.60 -0.05
CA ILE A 78 -1.60 21.49 -1.47
C ILE A 78 -1.21 20.05 -1.78
N VAL A 79 -1.81 19.49 -2.83
CA VAL A 79 -1.44 18.18 -3.34
C VAL A 79 -0.07 18.26 -3.99
N ARG A 80 0.84 17.38 -3.59
CA ARG A 80 2.20 17.27 -4.12
C ARG A 80 2.34 16.15 -5.12
N ASN A 81 1.73 15.00 -4.85
CA ASN A 81 1.75 13.83 -5.73
C ASN A 81 0.45 13.05 -5.62
N VAL A 82 0.14 12.30 -6.68
CA VAL A 82 -0.82 11.19 -6.64
C VAL A 82 -0.03 9.90 -6.57
N LEU A 83 -0.41 9.02 -5.64
CA LEU A 83 0.26 7.77 -5.36
C LEU A 83 -0.73 6.61 -5.43
N TYR A 84 -0.23 5.46 -5.86
CA TYR A 84 -0.97 4.21 -5.88
C TYR A 84 -0.43 3.32 -4.76
N SER A 85 -1.06 3.41 -3.60
CA SER A 85 -0.68 2.70 -2.39
C SER A 85 -1.17 1.26 -2.45
N ILE A 86 -0.24 0.32 -2.31
CA ILE A 86 -0.51 -1.11 -2.26
C ILE A 86 -0.68 -1.52 -0.81
N TYR A 87 -1.83 -2.08 -0.50
CA TYR A 87 -2.11 -2.70 0.78
C TYR A 87 -2.22 -4.21 0.65
N GLY A 88 -1.80 -4.94 1.67
CA GLY A 88 -2.10 -6.35 1.84
C GLY A 88 -2.68 -6.62 3.22
N GLU A 89 -3.32 -7.77 3.36
CA GLU A 89 -3.84 -8.27 4.62
C GLU A 89 -2.83 -9.22 5.26
N GLN A 90 -2.58 -9.05 6.56
CA GLN A 90 -1.85 -10.02 7.36
C GLN A 90 -2.52 -10.10 8.74
N ASP A 91 -2.89 -11.30 9.16
CA ASP A 91 -3.57 -11.56 10.43
C ASP A 91 -4.87 -10.72 10.61
N GLY A 92 -5.67 -10.61 9.54
CA GLY A 92 -6.91 -9.82 9.53
C GLY A 92 -6.71 -8.30 9.53
N ARG A 93 -5.46 -7.83 9.38
CA ARG A 93 -5.13 -6.40 9.42
C ARG A 93 -4.60 -5.93 8.08
N LYS A 94 -5.17 -4.83 7.60
CA LYS A 94 -4.65 -4.09 6.44
C LYS A 94 -3.27 -3.48 6.78
N LYS A 95 -2.30 -3.69 5.90
CA LYS A 95 -0.91 -3.22 6.02
C LYS A 95 -0.49 -2.55 4.71
N LEU A 96 0.09 -1.36 4.82
CA LEU A 96 0.73 -0.70 3.68
C LEU A 96 2.00 -1.47 3.32
N ILE A 97 2.11 -1.87 2.06
CA ILE A 97 3.27 -2.58 1.51
C ILE A 97 4.21 -1.59 0.82
N GLY A 98 3.65 -0.62 0.09
CA GLY A 98 4.41 0.44 -0.56
C GLY A 98 3.58 1.28 -1.50
N ASP A 99 4.16 2.36 -1.98
CA ASP A 99 3.53 3.32 -2.90
C ASP A 99 4.21 3.28 -4.27
N GLN A 100 3.43 3.43 -5.33
CA GLN A 100 3.91 3.61 -6.70
C GLN A 100 3.40 4.94 -7.28
N TYR A 101 4.06 5.44 -8.33
CA TYR A 101 3.67 6.70 -8.98
C TYR A 101 2.67 6.50 -10.12
N SER A 102 2.39 5.25 -10.50
CA SER A 102 1.37 4.91 -11.51
C SER A 102 0.59 3.65 -11.15
N LEU A 103 -0.65 3.56 -11.66
CA LEU A 103 -1.49 2.37 -11.50
C LEU A 103 -0.81 1.13 -12.09
N THR A 104 -0.24 1.25 -13.29
CA THR A 104 0.41 0.14 -14.01
C THR A 104 1.58 -0.45 -13.23
N GLU A 105 2.39 0.38 -12.57
CA GLU A 105 3.47 -0.07 -11.70
C GLU A 105 2.92 -0.78 -10.47
N ALA A 106 1.89 -0.21 -9.83
CA ALA A 106 1.25 -0.83 -8.67
C ALA A 106 0.64 -2.20 -9.00
N GLU A 107 -0.06 -2.31 -10.13
CA GLU A 107 -0.61 -3.56 -10.66
C GLU A 107 0.49 -4.58 -10.97
N SER A 108 1.62 -4.13 -11.52
CA SER A 108 2.77 -4.99 -11.79
C SER A 108 3.35 -5.55 -10.49
N VAL A 109 3.52 -4.72 -9.45
CA VAL A 109 4.00 -5.17 -8.14
C VAL A 109 3.02 -6.16 -7.52
N VAL A 110 1.72 -5.86 -7.50
CA VAL A 110 0.69 -6.78 -6.98
C VAL A 110 0.71 -8.11 -7.72
N ARG A 111 0.89 -8.09 -9.05
CA ARG A 111 1.05 -9.28 -9.87
C ARG A 111 2.23 -10.13 -9.37
N TYR A 112 3.42 -9.54 -9.22
CA TYR A 112 4.60 -10.28 -8.72
C TYR A 112 4.42 -10.80 -7.29
N LEU A 113 3.82 -10.01 -6.40
CA LEU A 113 3.54 -10.43 -5.02
C LEU A 113 2.55 -11.61 -4.98
N SER A 114 1.56 -11.61 -5.87
CA SER A 114 0.55 -12.68 -5.98
C SER A 114 1.14 -13.97 -6.57
N PHE A 115 2.03 -13.86 -7.57
CA PHE A 115 2.68 -15.02 -8.18
C PHE A 115 3.80 -15.63 -7.30
N GLY A 116 4.43 -14.81 -6.44
CA GLY A 116 5.51 -15.26 -5.54
C GLY A 116 5.11 -16.30 -4.49
N GLY A 117 3.81 -16.56 -4.30
CA GLY A 117 3.30 -17.59 -3.39
C GLY A 117 3.42 -19.04 -3.91
N GLY A 118 3.77 -19.24 -5.19
CA GLY A 118 3.83 -20.57 -5.82
C GLY A 118 5.20 -21.27 -5.76
N TYR A 119 6.30 -20.54 -5.58
CA TYR A 119 7.60 -21.13 -5.28
C TYR A 119 7.67 -21.39 -3.78
N ASN A 120 6.91 -22.40 -3.38
CA ASN A 120 7.02 -23.03 -2.08
C ASN A 120 8.50 -23.21 -1.75
N ARG A 121 8.88 -22.69 -0.59
CA ARG A 121 10.12 -23.03 0.09
C ARG A 121 10.08 -24.52 0.40
N CYS A 122 10.28 -25.36 -0.62
CA CYS A 122 10.53 -26.78 -0.48
C CYS A 122 11.89 -26.91 0.18
N TRP A 123 11.93 -26.83 1.51
CA TRP A 123 13.05 -27.37 2.25
C TRP A 123 12.94 -28.88 2.11
N GLU A 124 13.65 -29.45 1.14
CA GLU A 124 13.88 -30.89 1.10
C GLU A 124 14.79 -31.23 2.29
N ILE A 125 14.20 -31.64 3.41
CA ILE A 125 14.98 -32.29 4.48
C ILE A 125 15.29 -33.69 3.98
N ARG A 126 16.49 -33.90 3.42
CA ARG A 126 16.98 -35.25 3.19
C ARG A 126 17.31 -35.88 4.54
N ASN A 127 16.51 -36.83 4.98
CA ASN A 127 16.94 -37.78 5.99
C ASN A 127 17.99 -38.70 5.35
N VAL A 128 19.26 -38.28 5.34
CA VAL A 128 20.34 -39.25 5.19
C VAL A 128 20.41 -40.00 6.51
N VAL A 129 19.83 -41.20 6.53
CA VAL A 129 20.19 -42.18 7.54
C VAL A 129 21.66 -42.52 7.27
N VAL A 130 22.56 -42.00 8.09
CA VAL A 130 23.95 -42.47 8.10
C VAL A 130 23.88 -43.88 8.65
N ASN A 131 23.99 -44.88 7.77
CA ASN A 131 24.07 -46.27 8.17
C ASN A 131 25.38 -46.45 8.97
N PRO A 132 25.35 -46.85 10.26
CA PRO A 132 26.55 -46.94 11.08
C PRO A 132 27.54 -48.03 10.62
N SER A 133 27.18 -48.86 9.65
CA SER A 133 27.93 -50.04 9.20
C SER A 133 28.92 -49.79 8.05
N LEU A 134 29.21 -48.53 7.70
CA LEU A 134 30.25 -48.18 6.71
C LEU A 134 31.44 -47.38 7.27
N ILE A 135 31.68 -47.46 8.59
CA ILE A 135 33.01 -47.20 9.16
C ILE A 135 33.57 -48.54 9.61
N GLN A 136 34.18 -49.27 8.67
CA GLN A 136 35.09 -50.36 9.00
C GLN A 136 36.52 -49.94 8.65
N LEU A 137 37.32 -49.95 9.73
CA LEU A 137 38.79 -49.88 9.86
C LEU A 137 39.43 -48.51 9.72
#